data_AF-A0A851I905-F1
#
_entry.id   AF-A0A851I905-F1
#
_cell.length_a   1.000
_cell.length_b   1.000
_cell.length_c   1.000
_cell.angle_alpha   90.00
_cell.angle_beta   90.00
_cell.angle_gamma   90.00
#
_symmetry.space_group_name_H-M   'P 1'
#
loop_
_entity.id
_entity.type
_entity.pdbx_description
1 polymer ?
#
loop_
_entity_poly.entity_id
_entity_poly.type
_entity_poly.pdbx_seq_one_letter_code
_entity_poly.pdbx_strand_id
1 'polypeptide(L)'
;MVNETAFPFPGNPCSSRRDAAQAGGNAAQEALSLVNQQRTAAGLGALVWNQGLADCATVRAQEIVYVFSHTRPNGADWYTVNSGLMYGENPAMGYSSASGVVNGWMNSPSHKANIMNGSFKSCGISIIEANG
;
A
#
# COMPACT_ATOMS: atom_id res chain seq x y z
N MET A 1 30.35 -27.52 -38.35
CA MET A 1 30.80 -28.09 -37.07
C MET A 1 31.12 -26.96 -36.12
N VAL A 2 30.23 -26.67 -35.16
CA VAL A 2 30.60 -26.29 -33.80
C VAL A 2 29.51 -26.82 -32.86
N ASN A 3 29.99 -27.39 -31.77
CA ASN A 3 29.34 -28.29 -30.83
C ASN A 3 28.63 -27.49 -29.72
N GLU A 4 27.56 -28.06 -29.19
CA GLU A 4 26.72 -27.51 -28.12
C GLU A 4 27.43 -27.46 -26.77
N THR A 5 27.10 -26.45 -25.95
CA THR A 5 26.85 -26.63 -24.51
C THR A 5 25.83 -25.60 -24.02
N ALA A 6 24.56 -26.01 -24.05
CA ALA A 6 23.49 -25.37 -23.29
C ALA A 6 23.66 -25.69 -21.79
N PHE A 7 23.56 -24.67 -20.95
CA PHE A 7 23.18 -24.85 -19.54
C PHE A 7 21.67 -24.63 -19.43
N PRO A 8 20.89 -25.62 -18.94
CA PRO A 8 19.47 -25.44 -18.72
C PRO A 8 19.26 -24.68 -17.42
N PHE A 9 18.75 -23.45 -17.49
CA PHE A 9 18.10 -22.84 -16.33
C PHE A 9 16.64 -23.30 -16.29
N PRO A 10 16.19 -23.97 -15.21
CA PRO A 10 14.79 -24.25 -15.02
C PRO A 10 14.10 -22.99 -14.48
N GLY A 11 13.01 -22.58 -15.14
CA GLY A 11 12.04 -21.66 -14.55
C GLY A 11 11.84 -20.36 -15.33
N ASN A 12 10.78 -20.32 -16.13
CA ASN A 12 10.15 -19.13 -16.70
C ASN A 12 10.15 -17.92 -15.72
N PRO A 13 10.26 -16.70 -16.26
CA PRO A 13 9.51 -15.59 -15.68
C PRO A 13 8.81 -14.80 -16.79
N CYS A 14 7.72 -15.36 -17.32
CA CYS A 14 6.67 -14.52 -17.89
C CYS A 14 5.46 -14.52 -16.94
N SER A 15 5.72 -14.23 -15.66
CA SER A 15 4.74 -13.74 -14.70
C SER A 15 4.92 -12.22 -14.61
N SER A 16 4.39 -11.56 -15.63
CA SER A 16 4.92 -10.32 -16.21
C SER A 16 4.13 -9.09 -15.73
N ARG A 17 4.56 -8.44 -14.63
CA ARG A 17 3.95 -7.23 -14.04
C ARG A 17 2.48 -7.34 -13.58
N ARG A 18 1.62 -8.09 -14.28
CA ARG A 18 0.21 -8.37 -13.94
C ARG A 18 0.11 -9.20 -12.67
N ASP A 19 0.96 -10.21 -12.49
CA ASP A 19 0.92 -11.04 -11.29
C ASP A 19 1.37 -10.26 -10.04
N ALA A 20 2.38 -9.40 -10.18
CA ALA A 20 2.81 -8.49 -9.10
C ALA A 20 1.74 -7.42 -8.78
N ALA A 21 1.10 -6.84 -9.81
CA ALA A 21 -0.01 -5.90 -9.61
C ALA A 21 -1.23 -6.58 -8.95
N GLN A 22 -1.52 -7.83 -9.32
CA GLN A 22 -2.59 -8.62 -8.72
C GLN A 22 -2.25 -9.02 -7.28
N ALA A 23 -1.02 -9.42 -7.00
CA ALA A 23 -0.55 -9.72 -5.64
C ALA A 23 -0.60 -8.49 -4.73
N GLY A 24 -0.14 -7.33 -5.22
CA GLY A 24 -0.25 -6.05 -4.52
C GLY A 24 -1.70 -5.64 -4.27
N GLY A 25 -2.58 -5.85 -5.26
CA GLY A 25 -4.03 -5.63 -5.12
C GLY A 25 -4.66 -6.53 -4.05
N ASN A 26 -4.31 -7.82 -4.02
CA ASN A 26 -4.79 -8.77 -3.02
C ASN A 26 -4.32 -8.37 -1.61
N ALA A 27 -3.04 -8.03 -1.46
CA ALA A 27 -2.46 -7.60 -0.19
C ALA A 27 -3.07 -6.27 0.30
N ALA A 28 -3.42 -5.35 -0.61
CA ALA A 28 -4.10 -4.10 -0.26
C ALA A 28 -5.52 -4.34 0.26
N GLN A 29 -6.28 -5.26 -0.36
CA GLN A 29 -7.60 -5.66 0.13
C GLN A 29 -7.52 -6.39 1.47
N GLU A 30 -6.51 -7.23 1.66
CA GLU A 30 -6.25 -7.89 2.95
C GLU A 30 -5.94 -6.86 4.04
N ALA A 31 -5.09 -5.87 3.76
CA ALA A 31 -4.79 -4.79 4.70
C ALA A 31 -6.04 -3.99 5.08
N LEU A 32 -6.92 -3.68 4.11
CA LEU A 32 -8.20 -3.02 4.39
C LEU A 32 -9.09 -3.89 5.30
N SER A 33 -9.17 -5.19 5.04
CA SER A 33 -9.93 -6.14 5.88
C SER A 33 -9.43 -6.12 7.32
N LEU A 34 -8.11 -6.18 7.52
CA LEU A 34 -7.48 -6.14 8.85
C LEU A 34 -7.71 -4.80 9.55
N VAL A 35 -7.61 -3.67 8.83
CA VAL A 35 -7.97 -2.35 9.34
C VAL A 35 -9.43 -2.31 9.81
N ASN A 36 -10.34 -2.89 9.03
CA ASN A 36 -11.76 -2.95 9.37
C ASN A 36 -12.05 -3.86 10.56
N GLN A 37 -11.28 -4.94 10.77
CA GLN A 37 -11.36 -5.74 11.99
C GLN A 37 -11.00 -4.90 13.22
N GLN A 38 -9.93 -4.12 13.16
CA GLN A 38 -9.52 -3.23 14.26
C GLN A 38 -10.60 -2.16 14.55
N ARG A 39 -11.16 -1.55 13.50
CA ARG A 39 -12.23 -0.55 13.64
C ARG A 39 -13.50 -1.16 14.23
N THR A 40 -13.92 -2.32 13.75
CA THR A 40 -15.12 -3.01 14.25
C THR A 40 -14.95 -3.42 15.71
N ALA A 41 -13.77 -3.91 16.10
CA ALA A 41 -13.46 -4.22 17.49
C ALA A 41 -13.53 -2.99 18.42
N ALA A 42 -13.28 -1.79 17.88
CA ALA A 42 -13.43 -0.52 18.59
C ALA A 42 -14.85 0.09 18.49
N GLY A 43 -15.81 -0.61 17.90
CA GLY A 43 -17.18 -0.12 17.71
C GLY A 43 -17.34 0.92 16.59
N LEU A 44 -16.35 1.05 15.70
CA LEU A 44 -16.39 1.97 14.56
C LEU A 44 -16.90 1.28 13.29
N GLY A 45 -17.52 2.05 12.41
CA GLY A 45 -17.93 1.56 11.09
C GLY A 45 -16.73 1.21 10.21
N ALA A 46 -16.88 0.13 9.43
CA ALA A 46 -15.90 -0.28 8.43
C ALA A 46 -15.69 0.80 7.36
N LEU A 47 -14.45 0.95 6.91
CA LEU A 47 -14.08 1.77 5.76
C LEU A 47 -14.42 1.02 4.47
N VAL A 48 -14.98 1.74 3.51
CA VAL A 48 -15.30 1.25 2.18
C VAL A 48 -14.15 1.55 1.22
N TRP A 49 -13.79 0.59 0.38
CA TRP A 49 -12.77 0.81 -0.65
C TRP A 49 -13.18 1.95 -1.59
N ASN A 50 -12.26 2.87 -1.85
CA ASN A 50 -12.43 3.93 -2.83
C ASN A 50 -11.27 3.86 -3.83
N GLN A 51 -11.59 3.64 -5.11
CA GLN A 51 -10.57 3.50 -6.14
C GLN A 51 -9.74 4.76 -6.34
N GLY A 52 -10.35 5.95 -6.27
CA GLY A 52 -9.62 7.21 -6.38
C GLY A 52 -8.59 7.39 -5.24
N LEU A 53 -8.91 6.94 -4.03
CA LEU A 53 -7.94 6.92 -2.93
C LEU A 53 -6.80 5.93 -3.17
N ALA A 54 -7.09 4.77 -3.77
CA ALA A 54 -6.06 3.79 -4.12
C ALA A 54 -5.14 4.30 -5.24
N ASP A 55 -5.69 5.04 -6.22
CA ASP A 55 -4.91 5.69 -7.26
C ASP A 55 -3.99 6.77 -6.66
N CYS A 56 -4.52 7.59 -5.75
CA CYS A 56 -3.71 8.56 -4.99
C CYS A 56 -2.62 7.88 -4.15
N ALA A 57 -2.97 6.78 -3.48
CA ALA A 57 -2.02 5.99 -2.69
C ALA A 57 -0.92 5.38 -3.57
N THR A 58 -1.21 5.04 -4.83
CA THR A 58 -0.20 4.53 -5.77
C THR A 58 0.83 5.60 -6.12
N VAL A 59 0.38 6.83 -6.40
CA VAL A 59 1.29 7.98 -6.62
C VAL A 59 2.17 8.19 -5.40
N ARG A 60 1.56 8.20 -4.20
CA ARG A 60 2.30 8.40 -2.95
C ARG A 60 3.27 7.27 -2.67
N ALA A 61 2.88 6.02 -2.87
CA ALA A 61 3.76 4.87 -2.69
C ALA A 61 5.02 5.00 -3.58
N GLN A 62 4.86 5.39 -4.84
CA GLN A 62 5.98 5.62 -5.77
C GLN A 62 6.89 6.76 -5.31
N GLU A 63 6.33 7.85 -4.78
CA GLU A 63 7.09 8.98 -4.24
C GLU A 63 7.85 8.60 -2.95
N ILE A 64 7.21 7.81 -2.08
CA ILE A 64 7.73 7.40 -0.76
C ILE A 64 8.97 6.50 -0.88
N VAL A 65 9.08 5.73 -1.96
CA VAL A 65 10.27 4.92 -2.27
C VAL A 65 11.55 5.75 -2.36
N TYR A 66 11.44 6.98 -2.88
CA TYR A 66 12.58 7.88 -3.00
C TYR A 66 12.80 8.71 -1.73
N VAL A 67 11.70 9.16 -1.11
CA VAL A 67 11.74 9.99 0.10
C VAL A 67 10.60 9.55 1.03
N PHE A 68 10.94 8.86 2.12
CA PHE A 68 9.96 8.45 3.14
C PHE A 68 9.51 9.66 3.98
N SER A 69 8.58 10.44 3.42
CA SER A 69 8.06 11.68 4.02
C SER A 69 6.60 11.93 3.60
N HIS A 70 5.87 12.63 4.47
CA HIS A 70 4.57 13.23 4.16
C HIS A 70 4.69 14.42 3.19
N THR A 71 5.89 14.94 2.98
CA THR A 71 6.19 15.91 1.92
C THR A 71 6.54 15.16 0.65
N ARG A 72 5.88 15.52 -0.44
CA ARG A 72 6.12 14.98 -1.77
C ARG A 72 7.48 15.44 -2.31
N PRO A 73 8.09 14.73 -3.29
CA PRO A 73 9.38 15.11 -3.86
C PRO A 73 9.41 16.51 -4.50
N ASN A 74 8.25 17.03 -4.89
CA ASN A 74 8.10 18.40 -5.42
C ASN A 74 7.97 19.47 -4.33
N GLY A 75 8.07 19.10 -3.04
CA GLY A 75 7.96 20.01 -1.90
C GLY A 75 6.52 20.28 -1.42
N ALA A 76 5.50 19.76 -2.10
CA ALA A 76 4.11 19.90 -1.68
C ALA A 76 3.70 18.86 -0.63
N ASP A 77 2.62 19.10 0.10
CA ASP A 77 2.08 18.12 1.04
C ASP A 77 1.44 16.92 0.34
N TRP A 78 1.43 15.76 1.00
CA TRP A 78 0.86 14.50 0.50
C TRP A 78 -0.56 14.64 -0.07
N TYR A 79 -1.44 15.41 0.56
CA TYR A 79 -2.84 15.54 0.14
C TYR A 79 -3.00 16.28 -1.19
N THR A 80 -1.96 16.96 -1.67
CA THR A 80 -1.98 17.68 -2.95
C THR A 80 -2.01 16.76 -4.18
N VAL A 81 -1.88 15.44 -4.00
CA VAL A 81 -2.19 14.48 -5.06
C VAL A 81 -3.67 14.59 -5.46
N ASN A 82 -4.57 14.70 -4.48
CA ASN A 82 -5.97 15.07 -4.69
C ASN A 82 -6.59 15.64 -3.40
N SER A 83 -6.61 16.97 -3.30
CA SER A 83 -7.06 17.69 -2.09
C SER A 83 -8.55 17.55 -1.79
N GLY A 84 -9.37 17.11 -2.75
CA GLY A 84 -10.79 16.86 -2.55
C GLY A 84 -11.11 15.46 -2.02
N LEU A 85 -10.11 14.57 -1.96
CA LEU A 85 -10.31 13.17 -1.61
C LEU A 85 -9.44 12.72 -0.43
N MET A 86 -8.24 13.28 -0.30
CA MET A 86 -7.23 12.86 0.66
C MET A 86 -7.33 13.63 1.98
N TYR A 87 -7.77 12.94 3.03
CA TYR A 87 -7.95 13.51 4.38
C TYR A 87 -7.13 12.81 5.47
N GLY A 88 -6.39 11.76 5.14
CA GLY A 88 -5.36 11.16 5.99
C GLY A 88 -4.38 10.32 5.18
N GLU A 89 -3.16 10.15 5.68
CA GLU A 89 -2.13 9.29 5.08
C GLU A 89 -1.43 8.48 6.19
N ASN A 90 -1.25 7.18 5.95
CA ASN A 90 -0.47 6.28 6.78
C ASN A 90 0.60 5.60 5.91
N PRO A 91 1.76 6.24 5.67
CA PRO A 91 2.83 5.64 4.89
C PRO A 91 3.53 4.54 5.69
N ALA A 92 4.01 3.50 5.00
CA ALA A 92 4.80 2.42 5.58
C ALA A 92 5.74 1.82 4.54
N MET A 93 6.88 1.32 4.99
CA MET A 93 7.91 0.69 4.16
C MET A 93 8.62 -0.40 4.96
N GLY A 94 9.10 -1.44 4.28
CA GLY A 94 9.89 -2.52 4.91
C GLY A 94 9.06 -3.67 5.50
N TYR A 95 7.78 -3.77 5.13
CA TYR A 95 6.91 -4.86 5.55
C TYR A 95 6.72 -5.88 4.41
N SER A 96 6.74 -7.16 4.75
CA SER A 96 6.54 -8.28 3.81
C SER A 96 5.12 -8.84 3.81
N SER A 97 4.21 -8.28 4.62
CA SER A 97 2.82 -8.75 4.73
C SER A 97 1.84 -7.64 5.13
N ALA A 98 0.58 -7.81 4.72
CA ALA A 98 -0.54 -6.95 5.10
C ALA A 98 -0.73 -6.88 6.64
N SER A 99 -0.60 -8.01 7.31
CA SER A 99 -0.67 -8.07 8.78
C SER A 99 0.48 -7.34 9.45
N GLY A 100 1.70 -7.45 8.92
CA GLY A 100 2.88 -6.75 9.41
C GLY A 100 2.69 -5.23 9.36
N VAL A 101 2.24 -4.70 8.21
CA VAL A 101 2.03 -3.26 8.05
C VAL A 101 0.89 -2.73 8.92
N VAL A 102 -0.25 -3.45 9.01
CA VAL A 102 -1.37 -3.03 9.85
C VAL A 102 -0.97 -3.04 11.33
N ASN A 103 -0.23 -4.04 11.78
CA ASN A 103 0.32 -4.04 13.14
C ASN A 103 1.28 -2.86 13.37
N GLY A 104 2.14 -2.55 12.39
CA GLY A 104 3.00 -1.37 12.41
C GLY A 104 2.21 -0.06 12.59
N TRP A 105 1.13 0.13 11.83
CA TRP A 105 0.25 1.28 12.00
C TRP A 105 -0.44 1.31 13.36
N MET A 106 -0.94 0.18 13.84
CA MET A 106 -1.64 0.10 15.13
C MET A 106 -0.71 0.35 16.33
N ASN A 107 0.58 0.07 16.20
CA ASN A 107 1.59 0.35 17.23
C ASN A 107 2.12 1.79 17.18
N SER A 108 1.83 2.55 16.13
CA SER A 108 2.16 3.98 16.03
C SER A 108 0.95 4.83 16.46
N PRO A 109 1.07 5.67 17.50
CA PRO A 109 -0.05 6.49 17.97
C PRO A 109 -0.67 7.39 16.89
N SER A 110 0.14 7.98 16.01
CA SER A 110 -0.34 8.85 14.93
C SER A 110 -1.08 8.06 13.85
N HIS A 111 -0.53 6.93 13.41
CA HIS A 111 -1.18 6.09 12.39
C HIS A 111 -2.46 5.43 12.92
N LYS A 112 -2.44 4.98 14.19
CA LYS A 112 -3.62 4.45 14.87
C LYS A 112 -4.71 5.51 14.98
N ALA A 113 -4.37 6.76 15.29
CA ALA A 113 -5.35 7.85 15.37
C ALA A 113 -6.09 8.04 14.03
N ASN A 114 -5.39 7.96 12.89
CA ASN A 114 -6.01 7.99 11.56
C ASN A 114 -6.95 6.80 11.35
N ILE A 115 -6.50 5.57 11.66
CA ILE A 115 -7.32 4.35 11.50
C ILE A 115 -8.57 4.40 12.40
N MET A 116 -8.47 4.97 13.60
CA MET A 116 -9.56 5.04 14.58
C MET A 116 -10.42 6.29 14.46
N ASN A 117 -10.17 7.14 13.47
CA ASN A 117 -11.03 8.29 13.23
C ASN A 117 -12.39 7.84 12.68
N GLY A 118 -13.43 7.98 13.50
CA GLY A 118 -14.81 7.59 13.15
C GLY A 118 -15.45 8.42 12.04
N SER A 119 -14.86 9.59 11.72
CA SER A 119 -15.31 10.46 10.63
C SER A 119 -14.98 9.89 9.26
N PHE A 120 -13.91 9.08 9.15
CA PHE A 120 -13.55 8.44 7.89
C PHE A 120 -14.51 7.30 7.57
N LYS A 121 -14.94 7.26 6.30
CA LYS A 121 -15.84 6.25 5.71
C LYS A 121 -15.22 5.49 4.54
N SER A 122 -14.14 6.02 3.98
CA SER A 122 -13.48 5.44 2.81
C SER A 122 -11.99 5.29 3.01
N CYS A 123 -11.40 4.31 2.34
CA CYS A 123 -9.97 4.04 2.35
C CYS A 123 -9.53 3.54 0.98
N GLY A 124 -8.30 3.88 0.61
CA GLY A 124 -7.60 3.25 -0.49
C GLY A 124 -6.19 2.93 -0.03
N ILE A 125 -5.73 1.73 -0.35
CA ILE A 125 -4.39 1.25 -0.01
C ILE A 125 -3.71 0.85 -1.31
N SER A 126 -2.45 1.22 -1.47
CA SER A 126 -1.63 0.75 -2.58
C SER A 126 -0.33 0.19 -2.03
N ILE A 127 0.11 -0.91 -2.62
CA ILE A 127 1.35 -1.60 -2.26
C ILE A 127 2.17 -1.68 -3.53
N ILE A 128 3.41 -1.21 -3.46
CA ILE A 128 4.38 -1.36 -4.53
C ILE A 128 5.61 -2.06 -3.97
N GLU A 129 6.16 -2.98 -4.74
CA GLU A 129 7.46 -3.56 -4.48
C GLU A 129 8.50 -2.69 -5.18
N ALA A 130 9.42 -2.11 -4.39
CA ALA A 130 10.53 -1.34 -4.91
C ALA A 130 11.82 -2.11 -4.65
N ASN A 131 12.37 -2.69 -5.72
CA ASN A 131 13.64 -3.43 -5.77
C ASN A 131 13.79 -4.47 -4.66
N GLY A 132 13.44 -5.73 -4.98
CA GLY A 132 13.71 -6.89 -4.12
C GLY A 132 15.16 -6.99 -3.65
#